data_AF-A0A318XWN8-F1
#
_entry.id   AF-A0A318XWN8-F1
#
_cell.length_a   1.000
_cell.length_b   1.000
_cell.length_c   1.000
_cell.angle_alpha   90.00
_cell.angle_beta   90.00
_cell.angle_gamma   90.00
#
_symmetry.space_group_name_H-M   'P 1'
#
loop_
_entity.id
_entity.type
_entity.pdbx_description
1 polymer ?
#
loop_
_entity_poly.entity_id
_entity_poly.type
_entity_poly.pdbx_seq_one_letter_code
_entity_poly.pdbx_strand_id
1 'polypeptide(L)'
;MLTINSLTFGWIHLSIFIFAVIFFAAVAAAVIFSPKIYRFVTNHFLSDEKSRTTILPGDRKPKKASKAKFDGKINFDALEEIIDTAGYAYNPEKDIFFSTMEAWQRKMGYCRLYDEAAAPLGMIVDCEPIYFTYNGKRWLIELWKGQYGMTTGCEIGIYTTAWPDLNIPDVFNGTFYRCASDSERLYMQFSLKKNGEKLLSRKHKHWWLTGFKLGEFSYPSELVLDVYITFKDRKMRNAFVTSLREIGYTDEEYEISGRDIAIRFDKPHTKQPYSRTPQTDEIVLKRNKMFCDQYNLITSSYSNIADKIIAVKEQSPELYKEILNIGKTLSIFDTYAKIKHYLENNSNYNLPSSFNSEV
;
A
#
# COMPACT_ATOMS: atom_id res chain seq x y z
N MET A 1 -23.31 -55.12 42.16
CA MET A 1 -23.12 -55.65 40.79
C MET A 1 -24.34 -55.22 40.00
N LEU A 2 -24.29 -54.44 38.92
CA LEU A 2 -23.29 -54.30 37.86
C LEU A 2 -23.11 -52.83 37.46
N THR A 3 -21.85 -52.49 37.18
CA THR A 3 -21.36 -51.34 36.41
C THR A 3 -21.53 -51.57 34.90
N ILE A 4 -21.34 -50.50 34.10
CA ILE A 4 -21.17 -50.43 32.62
C ILE A 4 -22.52 -50.27 31.86
N ASN A 5 -22.84 -49.18 31.14
CA ASN A 5 -22.13 -48.51 30.03
C ASN A 5 -22.52 -47.01 29.94
N SER A 6 -21.56 -46.09 30.10
CA SER A 6 -21.75 -44.65 29.78
C SER A 6 -20.66 -44.08 28.88
N LEU A 7 -20.03 -44.90 28.03
CA LEU A 7 -18.79 -44.53 27.32
C LEU A 7 -18.86 -44.46 25.80
N THR A 8 -20.03 -44.58 25.16
CA THR A 8 -20.11 -44.57 23.69
C THR A 8 -20.74 -43.31 23.07
N PHE A 9 -21.44 -42.47 23.84
CA PHE A 9 -22.16 -41.31 23.27
C PHE A 9 -21.28 -40.07 23.02
N GLY A 10 -20.21 -39.86 23.80
CA GLY A 10 -19.33 -38.69 23.64
C GLY A 10 -18.36 -38.79 22.45
N TRP A 11 -17.87 -39.99 22.16
CA TRP A 11 -16.87 -40.22 21.10
C TRP A 11 -17.45 -40.10 19.70
N ILE A 12 -18.71 -40.51 19.50
CA ILE A 12 -19.40 -40.42 18.20
C ILE A 12 -19.68 -38.94 17.86
N HIS A 13 -20.10 -38.12 18.82
CA HIS A 13 -20.29 -36.69 18.60
C HIS A 13 -18.98 -35.93 18.34
N LEU A 14 -17.90 -36.29 19.04
CA LEU A 14 -16.59 -35.67 18.83
C LEU A 14 -15.99 -36.05 17.48
N SER A 15 -16.12 -37.31 17.06
CA SER A 15 -15.62 -37.75 15.76
C SER A 15 -16.45 -37.21 14.59
N ILE A 16 -17.78 -37.10 14.72
CA ILE A 16 -18.62 -36.42 13.72
C ILE A 16 -18.28 -34.92 13.64
N PHE A 17 -18.03 -34.25 14.77
CA PHE A 17 -17.64 -32.85 14.80
C PHE A 17 -16.26 -32.63 14.14
N ILE A 18 -15.27 -33.47 14.46
CA ILE A 18 -13.94 -33.42 13.83
C ILE A 18 -14.04 -33.68 12.32
N PHE A 19 -14.85 -34.65 11.89
CA PHE A 19 -15.05 -34.92 10.47
C PHE A 19 -15.73 -33.75 9.75
N ALA A 20 -16.70 -33.09 10.39
CA ALA A 20 -17.35 -31.90 9.86
C ALA A 20 -16.36 -30.73 9.74
N VAL A 21 -15.52 -30.48 10.76
CA VAL A 21 -14.50 -29.41 10.72
C VAL A 21 -13.47 -29.68 9.63
N ILE A 22 -12.98 -30.92 9.50
CA ILE A 22 -12.02 -31.30 8.45
C ILE A 22 -12.68 -31.18 7.06
N PHE A 23 -13.95 -31.58 6.93
CA PHE A 23 -14.71 -31.45 5.69
C PHE A 23 -14.92 -29.98 5.30
N PHE A 24 -15.34 -29.12 6.23
CA PHE A 24 -15.49 -27.69 5.97
C PHE A 24 -14.16 -26.98 5.71
N ALA A 25 -13.07 -27.39 6.38
CA ALA A 25 -11.73 -26.89 6.10
C ALA A 25 -11.24 -27.35 4.72
N ALA A 26 -11.50 -28.60 4.33
CA ALA A 26 -11.17 -29.13 3.01
C ALA A 26 -12.02 -28.49 1.89
N VAL A 27 -13.29 -28.19 2.16
CA VAL A 27 -14.17 -27.45 1.24
C VAL A 27 -13.73 -25.98 1.14
N ALA A 28 -13.40 -25.32 2.25
CA ALA A 28 -12.84 -23.97 2.25
C ALA A 28 -11.51 -23.91 1.50
N ALA A 29 -10.63 -24.90 1.71
CA ALA A 29 -9.40 -25.06 0.95
C ALA A 29 -9.71 -25.31 -0.54
N ALA A 30 -10.62 -26.22 -0.88
CA ALA A 30 -10.99 -26.49 -2.28
C ALA A 30 -11.64 -25.27 -2.97
N VAL A 31 -12.38 -24.45 -2.23
CA VAL A 31 -12.91 -23.15 -2.67
C VAL A 31 -11.78 -22.15 -2.87
N ILE A 32 -10.75 -22.13 -2.01
CA ILE A 32 -9.59 -21.24 -2.16
C ILE A 32 -8.65 -21.70 -3.29
N PHE A 33 -8.52 -23.01 -3.53
CA PHE A 33 -7.52 -23.60 -4.43
C PHE A 33 -8.09 -24.05 -5.79
N SER A 34 -9.41 -24.10 -5.97
CA SER A 34 -10.05 -24.37 -7.27
C SER A 34 -10.94 -23.21 -7.71
N PRO A 35 -10.50 -22.41 -8.70
CA PRO A 35 -11.25 -21.26 -9.18
C PRO A 35 -12.66 -21.60 -9.69
N LYS A 36 -12.87 -22.83 -10.18
CA LYS A 36 -14.19 -23.31 -10.62
C LYS A 36 -15.13 -23.62 -9.45
N ILE A 37 -14.60 -24.17 -8.35
CA ILE A 37 -15.38 -24.50 -7.15
C ILE A 37 -15.67 -23.22 -6.35
N TYR A 38 -14.71 -22.30 -6.27
CA TYR A 38 -14.92 -20.94 -5.76
C TYR A 38 -16.15 -20.29 -6.41
N ARG A 39 -16.14 -20.20 -7.75
CA ARG A 39 -17.22 -19.60 -8.54
C ARG A 39 -18.56 -20.34 -8.39
N PHE A 40 -18.56 -21.66 -8.21
CA PHE A 40 -19.79 -22.42 -7.98
C PHE A 40 -20.41 -22.12 -6.61
N VAL A 41 -19.60 -22.17 -5.54
CA VAL A 41 -20.07 -21.94 -4.16
C VAL A 41 -20.56 -20.51 -3.96
N THR A 42 -19.83 -19.52 -4.46
CA THR A 42 -20.20 -18.10 -4.33
C THR A 42 -21.47 -17.75 -5.10
N ASN A 43 -21.67 -18.33 -6.29
CA ASN A 43 -22.86 -18.09 -7.11
C ASN A 43 -24.14 -18.74 -6.57
N HIS A 44 -24.02 -19.89 -5.90
CA HIS A 44 -25.17 -20.70 -5.49
C HIS A 44 -25.55 -20.50 -4.02
N PHE A 45 -24.60 -20.16 -3.15
CA PHE A 45 -24.84 -20.07 -1.70
C PHE A 45 -24.61 -18.70 -1.09
N LEU A 46 -23.80 -17.82 -1.70
CA LEU A 46 -23.42 -16.54 -1.09
C LEU A 46 -23.99 -15.31 -1.80
N SER A 47 -24.72 -15.51 -2.91
CA SER A 47 -25.31 -14.44 -3.75
C SER A 47 -24.37 -13.25 -3.97
N ASP A 48 -23.06 -13.52 -4.10
CA ASP A 48 -22.05 -12.46 -4.22
C ASP A 48 -21.87 -12.07 -5.69
N GLU A 49 -22.31 -10.86 -6.01
CA GLU A 49 -22.27 -10.26 -7.35
C GLU A 49 -20.84 -10.18 -7.91
N LYS A 50 -19.82 -10.06 -7.02
CA LYS A 50 -18.38 -10.00 -7.38
C LYS A 50 -17.85 -11.28 -8.03
N SER A 51 -18.47 -12.42 -7.75
CA SER A 51 -18.03 -13.71 -8.29
C SER A 51 -18.53 -14.01 -9.71
N ARG A 52 -19.51 -13.23 -10.20
CA ARG A 52 -20.10 -13.40 -11.55
C ARG A 52 -19.25 -12.78 -12.66
N THR A 53 -18.44 -11.77 -12.33
CA THR A 53 -17.66 -10.94 -13.27
C THR A 53 -16.16 -11.28 -13.32
N THR A 54 -15.70 -12.23 -12.50
CA THR A 54 -14.31 -12.70 -12.45
C THR A 54 -14.01 -13.57 -13.68
N ILE A 55 -13.14 -13.11 -14.58
CA ILE A 55 -12.68 -13.87 -15.77
C ILE A 55 -11.58 -14.86 -15.34
N LEU A 56 -11.78 -16.15 -15.62
CA LEU A 56 -10.83 -17.23 -15.32
C LEU A 56 -9.99 -17.64 -16.54
N PRO A 57 -8.82 -18.28 -16.36
CA PRO A 57 -7.93 -18.75 -17.44
C PRO A 57 -8.52 -19.78 -18.43
N GLY A 58 -9.81 -20.12 -18.33
CA GLY A 58 -10.54 -20.99 -19.26
C GLY A 58 -11.80 -20.38 -19.87
N ASP A 59 -12.13 -19.12 -19.54
CA ASP A 59 -13.37 -18.47 -19.99
C ASP A 59 -13.30 -17.93 -21.43
N ARG A 60 -12.16 -18.08 -22.12
CA ARG A 60 -12.00 -17.63 -23.51
C ARG A 60 -12.53 -18.66 -24.50
N LYS A 61 -13.47 -18.24 -25.36
CA LYS A 61 -13.44 -18.65 -26.78
C LYS A 61 -12.34 -17.84 -27.48
N PRO A 62 -11.52 -18.44 -28.36
CA PRO A 62 -10.51 -17.71 -29.10
C PRO A 62 -11.21 -16.70 -30.01
N LYS A 63 -11.17 -15.40 -29.68
CA LYS A 63 -11.53 -14.35 -30.63
C LYS A 63 -10.27 -14.00 -31.43
N LYS A 64 -10.43 -14.00 -32.76
CA LYS A 64 -9.44 -13.47 -33.71
C LYS A 64 -9.03 -12.07 -33.25
N ALA A 65 -7.72 -11.80 -33.28
CA ALA A 65 -7.17 -10.48 -33.09
C ALA A 65 -8.05 -9.47 -33.84
N SER A 66 -8.71 -8.60 -33.09
CA SER A 66 -9.46 -7.49 -33.65
C SER A 66 -8.47 -6.66 -34.47
N LYS A 67 -8.57 -6.74 -35.80
CA LYS A 67 -7.95 -5.77 -36.72
C LYS A 67 -8.72 -4.45 -36.67
N ALA A 68 -9.11 -3.98 -35.48
CA ALA A 68 -9.51 -2.59 -35.32
C ALA A 68 -8.25 -1.76 -35.57
N LYS A 69 -8.20 -1.17 -36.78
CA LYS A 69 -7.26 -0.11 -37.09
C LYS A 69 -7.47 0.98 -36.04
N PHE A 70 -6.48 1.14 -35.18
CA PHE A 70 -6.36 2.25 -34.25
C PHE A 70 -6.34 3.54 -35.07
N ASP A 71 -7.32 4.43 -34.86
CA ASP A 71 -7.45 5.69 -35.60
C ASP A 71 -6.59 6.81 -35.02
N GLY A 72 -5.66 6.49 -34.12
CA GLY A 72 -4.63 7.41 -33.66
C GLY A 72 -5.11 8.46 -32.64
N LYS A 73 -6.34 8.37 -32.15
CA LYS A 73 -6.78 9.18 -31.01
C LYS A 73 -6.54 8.40 -29.71
N ILE A 74 -5.39 8.66 -29.09
CA ILE A 74 -5.11 8.23 -27.72
C ILE A 74 -6.19 8.85 -26.82
N ASN A 75 -7.04 8.02 -26.22
CA ASN A 75 -8.01 8.48 -25.25
C ASN A 75 -7.30 8.63 -23.89
N PHE A 76 -6.84 9.85 -23.61
CA PHE A 76 -6.16 10.21 -22.37
C PHE A 76 -7.11 10.28 -21.17
N ASP A 77 -8.43 10.38 -21.38
CA ASP A 77 -9.42 10.68 -20.35
C ASP A 77 -9.39 9.69 -19.16
N ALA A 78 -9.20 8.40 -19.42
CA ALA A 78 -9.15 7.38 -18.36
C ALA A 78 -7.83 7.39 -17.57
N LEU A 79 -6.72 7.80 -18.21
CA LEU A 79 -5.44 7.97 -17.54
C LEU A 79 -5.42 9.29 -16.75
N GLU A 80 -6.00 10.34 -17.31
CA GLU A 80 -6.25 11.62 -16.62
C GLU A 80 -7.15 11.42 -15.40
N GLU A 81 -8.21 10.61 -15.48
CA GLU A 81 -9.06 10.27 -14.33
C GLU A 81 -8.25 9.67 -13.17
N ILE A 82 -7.32 8.74 -13.46
CA ILE A 82 -6.43 8.15 -12.45
C ILE A 82 -5.47 9.20 -11.87
N ILE A 83 -4.89 10.03 -12.75
CA ILE A 83 -3.91 11.06 -12.39
C ILE A 83 -4.55 12.15 -11.50
N ASP A 84 -5.71 12.65 -11.91
CA ASP A 84 -6.43 13.75 -11.28
C ASP A 84 -7.07 13.35 -9.95
N THR A 85 -7.63 12.13 -9.86
CA THR A 85 -8.35 11.70 -8.65
C THR A 85 -7.39 11.29 -7.53
N ALA A 86 -6.23 10.72 -7.87
CA ALA A 86 -5.38 10.04 -6.89
C ALA A 86 -4.14 10.86 -6.46
N GLY A 87 -3.87 12.01 -7.10
CA GLY A 87 -2.71 12.84 -6.79
C GLY A 87 -1.38 12.28 -7.32
N TYR A 88 -1.46 11.39 -8.31
CA TYR A 88 -0.31 10.74 -8.93
C TYR A 88 -0.15 11.21 -10.39
N ALA A 89 1.05 11.03 -10.93
CA ALA A 89 1.34 11.15 -12.35
C ALA A 89 1.91 9.82 -12.86
N TYR A 90 1.90 9.64 -14.18
CA TYR A 90 2.46 8.46 -14.83
C TYR A 90 3.68 8.82 -15.69
N ASN A 91 4.75 8.01 -15.60
CA ASN A 91 5.92 8.13 -16.47
C ASN A 91 5.91 6.99 -17.49
N PRO A 92 5.67 7.25 -18.79
CA PRO A 92 5.59 6.22 -19.81
C PRO A 92 6.93 5.55 -20.13
N GLU A 93 8.06 6.26 -20.01
CA GLU A 93 9.38 5.71 -20.28
C GLU A 93 9.80 4.67 -19.23
N LYS A 94 9.41 4.91 -17.97
CA LYS A 94 9.74 4.05 -16.83
C LYS A 94 8.61 3.09 -16.47
N ASP A 95 7.42 3.27 -17.05
CA ASP A 95 6.21 2.52 -16.76
C ASP A 95 5.90 2.47 -15.24
N ILE A 96 5.83 3.64 -14.61
CA ILE A 96 5.53 3.80 -13.19
C ILE A 96 4.56 4.95 -12.91
N PHE A 97 3.71 4.75 -11.90
CA PHE A 97 2.93 5.81 -11.26
C PHE A 97 3.71 6.38 -10.08
N PHE A 98 3.53 7.67 -9.81
CA PHE A 98 4.29 8.35 -8.76
C PHE A 98 3.59 9.62 -8.25
N SER A 99 3.87 10.00 -7.01
CA SER A 99 3.25 11.17 -6.36
C SER A 99 3.60 12.49 -7.04
N THR A 100 2.60 13.35 -7.18
CA THR A 100 2.81 14.76 -7.54
C THR A 100 3.18 15.59 -6.31
N MET A 101 3.73 16.79 -6.52
CA MET A 101 4.11 17.67 -5.42
C MET A 101 2.89 18.17 -4.63
N GLU A 102 1.82 18.54 -5.34
CA GLU A 102 0.59 19.11 -4.80
C GLU A 102 -0.54 18.08 -4.67
N ALA A 103 -0.17 16.81 -4.50
CA ALA A 103 -1.13 15.75 -4.22
C ALA A 103 -1.97 16.13 -2.98
N TRP A 104 -3.27 15.88 -3.02
CA TRP A 104 -4.20 16.28 -1.95
C TRP A 104 -3.81 15.68 -0.58
N GLN A 105 -3.09 14.55 -0.58
CA GLN A 105 -2.49 13.91 0.59
C GLN A 105 -1.59 14.86 1.39
N ARG A 106 -1.04 15.90 0.76
CA ARG A 106 -0.23 16.94 1.43
C ARG A 106 -1.00 17.64 2.56
N LYS A 107 -2.34 17.70 2.47
CA LYS A 107 -3.21 18.29 3.49
C LYS A 107 -3.49 17.33 4.67
N MET A 108 -3.16 16.05 4.53
CA MET A 108 -3.56 15.02 5.51
C MET A 108 -2.64 14.84 6.71
N GLY A 109 -1.37 15.23 6.58
CA GLY A 109 -0.38 14.92 7.61
C GLY A 109 -0.06 13.42 7.69
N TYR A 110 0.41 12.96 8.85
CA TYR A 110 0.80 11.57 9.08
C TYR A 110 0.73 11.18 10.56
N CYS A 111 0.31 9.95 10.84
CA CYS A 111 0.40 9.32 12.15
C CYS A 111 0.39 7.80 12.02
N ARG A 112 0.72 7.09 13.12
CA ARG A 112 0.78 5.62 13.17
C ARG A 112 -0.51 4.93 12.68
N LEU A 113 -1.67 5.57 12.81
CA LEU A 113 -2.93 4.99 12.31
C LEU A 113 -2.93 4.73 10.80
N TYR A 114 -2.11 5.46 10.03
CA TYR A 114 -2.01 5.22 8.60
C TYR A 114 -1.25 3.93 8.29
N ASP A 115 -0.23 3.58 9.07
CA ASP A 115 0.42 2.27 8.99
C ASP A 115 -0.57 1.16 9.36
N GLU A 116 -1.33 1.36 10.45
CA GLU A 116 -2.34 0.39 10.92
C GLU A 116 -3.47 0.19 9.89
N ALA A 117 -3.84 1.25 9.15
CA ALA A 117 -4.85 1.18 8.11
C ALA A 117 -4.36 0.50 6.82
N ALA A 118 -3.05 0.29 6.62
CA ALA A 118 -2.52 -0.21 5.36
C ALA A 118 -3.06 -1.61 4.99
N ALA A 119 -2.92 -2.60 5.89
CA ALA A 119 -3.33 -3.98 5.61
C ALA A 119 -4.85 -4.13 5.39
N PRO A 120 -5.74 -3.54 6.22
CA PRO A 120 -7.19 -3.54 5.97
C PRO A 120 -7.58 -2.95 4.61
N LEU A 121 -6.78 -2.03 4.09
CA LEU A 121 -7.00 -1.36 2.80
C LEU A 121 -6.32 -2.06 1.62
N GLY A 122 -5.82 -3.27 1.83
CA GLY A 122 -5.24 -4.08 0.75
C GLY A 122 -3.76 -3.82 0.51
N MET A 123 -3.08 -3.13 1.40
CA MET A 123 -1.66 -2.81 1.28
C MET A 123 -0.85 -3.61 2.29
N ILE A 124 0.00 -4.52 1.81
CA ILE A 124 0.91 -5.30 2.63
C ILE A 124 2.30 -4.75 2.38
N VAL A 125 2.71 -3.81 3.24
CA VAL A 125 3.92 -3.01 3.11
C VAL A 125 4.73 -3.03 4.40
N ASP A 126 6.05 -3.19 4.27
CA ASP A 126 6.96 -3.04 5.39
C ASP A 126 7.13 -1.55 5.67
N CYS A 127 6.85 -1.15 6.91
CA CYS A 127 6.98 0.22 7.41
C CYS A 127 8.29 0.37 8.19
N GLU A 128 8.96 1.51 8.02
CA GLU A 128 10.17 1.87 8.77
C GLU A 128 10.10 3.36 9.18
N PRO A 129 9.38 3.68 10.26
CA PRO A 129 9.36 5.02 10.84
C PRO A 129 10.68 5.36 11.54
N ILE A 130 11.31 6.46 11.11
CA ILE A 130 12.54 6.98 11.73
C ILE A 130 12.27 8.36 12.33
N TYR A 131 12.15 8.39 13.66
CA TYR A 131 11.82 9.58 14.44
C TYR A 131 13.09 10.28 14.94
N PHE A 132 13.22 11.60 14.73
CA PHE A 132 14.34 12.37 15.26
C PHE A 132 13.94 13.82 15.55
N THR A 133 14.76 14.56 16.28
CA THR A 133 14.53 15.99 16.55
C THR A 133 15.58 16.84 15.87
N TYR A 134 15.14 17.91 15.20
CA TYR A 134 16.03 18.87 14.57
C TYR A 134 15.40 20.26 14.52
N ASN A 135 16.19 21.27 14.90
CA ASN A 135 15.81 22.68 14.88
C ASN A 135 14.48 22.98 15.61
N GLY A 136 14.31 22.43 16.81
CA GLY A 136 13.12 22.62 17.65
C GLY A 136 11.86 21.92 17.15
N LYS A 137 11.96 21.04 16.14
CA LYS A 137 10.84 20.24 15.62
C LYS A 137 11.11 18.75 15.74
N ARG A 138 10.03 17.99 15.91
CA ARG A 138 10.02 16.53 15.74
C ARG A 138 9.88 16.22 14.26
N TRP A 139 10.70 15.31 13.76
CA TRP A 139 10.72 14.82 12.39
C TRP A 139 10.41 13.33 12.36
N LEU A 140 9.72 12.93 11.31
CA LEU A 140 9.50 11.55 10.92
C LEU A 140 9.91 11.42 9.46
N ILE A 141 10.86 10.54 9.18
CA ILE A 141 11.06 10.01 7.83
C ILE A 141 10.50 8.59 7.82
N GLU A 142 9.51 8.34 6.98
CA GLU A 142 8.84 7.06 6.85
C GLU A 142 9.26 6.39 5.54
N LEU A 143 9.76 5.16 5.63
CA LEU A 143 10.04 4.33 4.45
C LEU A 143 8.99 3.22 4.36
N TRP A 144 8.31 3.12 3.21
CA TRP A 144 7.44 1.99 2.92
C TRP A 144 7.95 1.22 1.70
N LYS A 145 7.88 -0.12 1.72
CA LYS A 145 8.05 -0.99 0.54
C LYS A 145 7.09 -2.18 0.59
N GLY A 146 6.51 -2.59 -0.54
CA GLY A 146 5.61 -3.75 -0.55
C GLY A 146 4.61 -3.78 -1.69
N GLN A 147 3.49 -4.47 -1.42
CA GLN A 147 2.36 -4.62 -2.34
C GLN A 147 1.21 -3.67 -1.94
N TYR A 148 0.92 -2.71 -2.80
CA TYR A 148 -0.12 -1.70 -2.67
C TYR A 148 -1.28 -2.07 -3.62
N GLY A 149 -2.16 -2.98 -3.18
CA GLY A 149 -3.24 -3.50 -4.02
C GLY A 149 -2.68 -4.16 -5.29
N MET A 150 -2.96 -3.57 -6.46
CA MET A 150 -2.48 -4.03 -7.77
C MET A 150 -1.10 -3.53 -8.17
N THR A 151 -0.40 -2.83 -7.28
CA THR A 151 0.92 -2.28 -7.57
C THR A 151 1.97 -2.79 -6.59
N THR A 152 3.17 -3.04 -7.09
CA THR A 152 4.37 -3.13 -6.23
C THR A 152 5.01 -1.75 -6.17
N GLY A 153 5.46 -1.30 -5.01
CA GLY A 153 6.08 0.02 -4.92
C GLY A 153 6.80 0.32 -3.62
N CYS A 154 7.13 1.59 -3.46
CA CYS A 154 7.74 2.13 -2.26
C CYS A 154 7.45 3.63 -2.10
N GLU A 155 7.63 4.12 -0.87
CA GLU A 155 7.47 5.52 -0.49
C GLU A 155 8.61 5.99 0.42
N ILE A 156 9.01 7.25 0.28
CA ILE A 156 9.79 8.00 1.28
C ILE A 156 9.00 9.24 1.65
N GLY A 157 8.41 9.26 2.84
CA GLY A 157 7.65 10.37 3.39
C GLY A 157 8.45 11.18 4.41
N ILE A 158 8.37 12.50 4.36
CA ILE A 158 8.99 13.43 5.32
C ILE A 158 7.88 14.23 5.98
N TYR A 159 7.83 14.12 7.30
CA TYR A 159 6.82 14.76 8.12
C TYR A 159 7.45 15.46 9.31
N THR A 160 6.87 16.60 9.71
CA THR A 160 7.39 17.40 10.83
C THR A 160 6.26 17.90 11.72
N THR A 161 6.56 18.08 12.99
CA THR A 161 5.63 18.74 13.91
C THR A 161 6.37 19.48 15.01
N ALA A 162 5.76 20.59 15.43
CA ALA A 162 6.11 21.31 16.66
C ALA A 162 4.94 21.28 17.66
N TRP A 163 3.85 20.60 17.30
CA TRP A 163 2.68 20.48 18.16
C TRP A 163 2.94 19.48 19.28
N PRO A 164 2.24 19.59 20.42
CA PRO A 164 2.17 18.50 21.38
C PRO A 164 1.49 17.26 20.76
N ASP A 165 1.53 16.13 21.46
CA ASP A 165 0.80 14.95 21.02
C ASP A 165 -0.71 15.22 21.01
N LEU A 166 -1.38 14.65 20.00
CA LEU A 166 -2.83 14.67 19.94
C LEU A 166 -3.39 13.62 20.88
N ASN A 167 -4.48 13.98 21.56
CA ASN A 167 -5.28 13.06 22.34
C ASN A 167 -6.74 13.21 21.89
N ILE A 168 -7.11 12.40 20.90
CA ILE A 168 -8.47 12.28 20.38
C ILE A 168 -9.06 11.02 21.04
N PRO A 169 -9.98 11.17 22.01
CA PRO A 169 -10.58 10.04 22.71
C PRO A 169 -11.10 8.98 21.74
N ASP A 170 -10.79 7.71 22.02
CA ASP A 170 -11.21 6.53 21.24
C ASP A 170 -10.76 6.49 19.76
N VAL A 171 -9.96 7.46 19.32
CA VAL A 171 -9.50 7.56 17.92
C VAL A 171 -7.99 7.50 17.82
N PHE A 172 -7.29 8.40 18.51
CA PHE A 172 -5.84 8.54 18.35
C PHE A 172 -5.21 9.19 19.57
N ASN A 173 -4.20 8.55 20.15
CA ASN A 173 -3.32 9.17 21.12
C ASN A 173 -1.87 9.02 20.64
N GLY A 174 -1.21 10.15 20.37
CA GLY A 174 0.18 10.16 19.96
C GLY A 174 0.54 11.34 19.07
N THR A 175 1.72 11.24 18.46
CA THR A 175 2.24 12.33 17.62
C THR A 175 1.56 12.37 16.27
N PHE A 176 0.96 13.51 15.95
CA PHE A 176 0.53 13.82 14.58
C PHE A 176 1.54 14.74 13.90
N TYR A 177 2.00 14.31 12.74
CA TYR A 177 2.93 15.05 11.91
C TYR A 177 2.22 15.73 10.76
N ARG A 178 2.74 16.89 10.36
CA ARG A 178 2.35 17.55 9.11
C ARG A 178 3.31 17.12 8.00
N CYS A 179 2.84 17.10 6.77
CA CYS A 179 3.72 16.95 5.60
C CYS A 179 4.79 18.05 5.61
N ALA A 180 6.02 17.72 5.23
CA ALA A 180 7.11 18.70 5.20
C ALA A 180 6.74 19.89 4.30
N SER A 181 6.92 21.11 4.82
CA SER A 181 6.72 22.34 4.05
C SER A 181 7.73 22.46 2.90
N ASP A 182 7.54 23.42 2.00
CA ASP A 182 8.43 23.58 0.83
C ASP A 182 9.89 23.85 1.19
N SER A 183 10.11 24.54 2.31
CA SER A 183 11.44 24.79 2.88
C SER A 183 12.02 23.59 3.64
N GLU A 184 11.22 22.56 3.90
CA GLU A 184 11.56 21.37 4.69
C GLU A 184 11.70 20.10 3.86
N ARG A 185 11.31 20.14 2.58
CA ARG A 185 11.59 19.08 1.60
C ARG A 185 13.08 18.77 1.51
N LEU A 186 13.41 17.48 1.46
CA LEU A 186 14.77 17.00 1.25
C LEU A 186 14.92 16.46 -0.18
N TYR A 187 16.15 16.45 -0.66
CA TYR A 187 16.46 15.69 -1.87
C TYR A 187 16.54 14.22 -1.49
N MET A 188 15.77 13.40 -2.19
CA MET A 188 15.65 11.97 -1.95
C MET A 188 15.82 11.22 -3.27
N GLN A 189 16.36 10.01 -3.18
CA GLN A 189 16.43 9.06 -4.26
C GLN A 189 16.18 7.67 -3.70
N PHE A 190 15.59 6.81 -4.53
CA PHE A 190 15.49 5.39 -4.21
C PHE A 190 15.73 4.50 -5.43
N SER A 191 16.11 3.26 -5.16
CA SER A 191 16.08 2.14 -6.10
C SER A 191 15.40 0.96 -5.41
N LEU A 192 14.21 0.59 -5.88
CA LEU A 192 13.50 -0.60 -5.43
C LEU A 192 13.95 -1.78 -6.26
N LYS A 193 14.41 -2.84 -5.60
CA LYS A 193 14.83 -4.10 -6.21
C LYS A 193 13.87 -5.21 -5.81
N LYS A 194 13.59 -6.13 -6.73
CA LYS A 194 12.87 -7.37 -6.48
C LYS A 194 13.79 -8.53 -6.83
N ASN A 195 14.02 -9.44 -5.89
CA ASN A 195 14.90 -10.61 -6.08
C ASN A 195 16.30 -10.22 -6.62
N GLY A 196 16.83 -9.10 -6.16
CA GLY A 196 18.13 -8.56 -6.59
C GLY A 196 18.12 -7.70 -7.85
N GLU A 197 17.08 -7.78 -8.68
CA GLU A 197 16.96 -6.99 -9.90
C GLU A 197 16.24 -5.65 -9.65
N LYS A 198 16.72 -4.58 -10.28
CA LYS A 198 16.12 -3.25 -10.12
C LYS A 198 14.73 -3.22 -10.80
N LEU A 199 13.69 -2.99 -10.01
CA LEU A 199 12.31 -2.88 -10.46
C LEU A 199 11.97 -1.45 -10.90
N LEU A 200 12.21 -0.46 -10.03
CA LEU A 200 11.99 0.95 -10.35
C LEU A 200 12.88 1.89 -9.51
N SER A 201 13.03 3.13 -9.98
CA SER A 201 13.85 4.14 -9.30
C SER A 201 13.38 5.56 -9.61
N ARG A 202 13.49 6.43 -8.61
CA ARG A 202 13.23 7.88 -8.75
C ARG A 202 14.18 8.68 -7.88
N LYS A 203 14.36 9.96 -8.27
CA LYS A 203 15.07 10.96 -7.49
C LYS A 203 14.42 12.31 -7.66
N HIS A 204 14.18 13.03 -6.56
CA HIS A 204 13.60 14.36 -6.57
C HIS A 204 13.75 15.05 -5.21
N LYS A 205 13.70 16.39 -5.18
CA LYS A 205 13.44 17.12 -3.94
C LYS A 205 11.95 17.10 -3.64
N HIS A 206 11.52 16.38 -2.61
CA HIS A 206 10.11 16.12 -2.35
C HIS A 206 9.79 16.09 -0.85
N TRP A 207 8.51 16.12 -0.49
CA TRP A 207 8.07 15.78 0.86
C TRP A 207 7.63 14.31 0.93
N TRP A 208 7.09 13.77 -0.17
CA TRP A 208 6.66 12.38 -0.31
C TRP A 208 7.05 11.77 -1.67
N LEU A 209 8.19 11.10 -1.76
CA LEU A 209 8.71 10.53 -3.01
C LEU A 209 8.25 9.07 -3.14
N THR A 210 7.36 8.77 -4.08
CA THR A 210 6.80 7.41 -4.27
C THR A 210 7.08 6.82 -5.64
N GLY A 211 6.91 5.52 -5.80
CA GLY A 211 6.86 4.90 -7.12
C GLY A 211 6.15 3.55 -7.08
N PHE A 212 5.27 3.33 -8.05
CA PHE A 212 4.39 2.17 -8.11
C PHE A 212 4.38 1.57 -9.52
N LYS A 213 4.62 0.27 -9.63
CA LYS A 213 4.51 -0.49 -10.86
C LYS A 213 3.21 -1.27 -10.89
N LEU A 214 2.34 -0.96 -11.83
CA LEU A 214 1.02 -1.56 -11.99
C LEU A 214 1.10 -2.96 -12.62
N GLY A 215 0.36 -3.92 -12.04
CA GLY A 215 0.34 -5.30 -12.50
C GLY A 215 1.51 -6.15 -12.02
N GLU A 216 2.44 -5.57 -11.26
CA GLU A 216 3.54 -6.29 -10.63
C GLU A 216 3.10 -6.77 -9.24
N PHE A 217 3.15 -8.08 -9.02
CA PHE A 217 2.91 -8.69 -7.71
C PHE A 217 4.24 -9.01 -7.03
N SER A 218 4.40 -8.65 -5.75
CA SER A 218 5.58 -9.00 -4.95
C SER A 218 5.20 -9.37 -3.52
N TYR A 219 5.96 -10.28 -2.93
CA TYR A 219 6.02 -10.40 -1.47
C TYR A 219 6.96 -9.32 -0.91
N PRO A 220 6.66 -8.68 0.24
CA PRO A 220 7.57 -7.67 0.82
C PRO A 220 9.00 -8.19 1.05
N SER A 221 9.13 -9.49 1.36
CA SER A 221 10.42 -10.17 1.56
C SER A 221 11.25 -10.35 0.29
N GLU A 222 10.66 -10.19 -0.91
CA GLU A 222 11.39 -10.19 -2.18
C GLU A 222 11.99 -8.81 -2.49
N LEU A 223 11.57 -7.78 -1.75
CA LEU A 223 11.88 -6.39 -2.05
C LEU A 223 12.98 -5.85 -1.15
N VAL A 224 13.93 -5.15 -1.78
CA VAL A 224 14.94 -4.34 -1.10
C VAL A 224 14.86 -2.92 -1.61
N LEU A 225 14.81 -1.95 -0.70
CA LEU A 225 14.76 -0.53 -1.01
C LEU A 225 16.09 0.14 -0.65
N ASP A 226 16.88 0.49 -1.65
CA ASP A 226 18.06 1.34 -1.44
C ASP A 226 17.62 2.81 -1.48
N VAL A 227 17.86 3.55 -0.41
CA VAL A 227 17.43 4.94 -0.20
C VAL A 227 18.64 5.86 -0.11
N TYR A 228 18.55 7.05 -0.69
CA TYR A 228 19.53 8.11 -0.54
C TYR A 228 18.84 9.42 -0.15
N ILE A 229 19.32 10.08 0.89
CA ILE A 229 18.74 11.32 1.42
C ILE A 229 19.83 12.35 1.64
N THR A 230 19.62 13.54 1.11
CA THR A 230 20.47 14.71 1.35
C THR A 230 19.80 15.64 2.36
N PHE A 231 20.39 15.71 3.56
CA PHE A 231 19.88 16.50 4.68
C PHE A 231 20.25 17.98 4.57
N LYS A 232 19.56 18.84 5.32
CA LYS A 232 19.79 20.30 5.33
C LYS A 232 21.20 20.67 5.76
N ASP A 233 21.72 19.99 6.76
CA ASP A 233 23.08 20.16 7.26
C ASP A 233 23.54 18.88 7.97
N ARG A 234 24.80 18.89 8.43
CA ARG A 234 25.38 17.77 9.19
C ARG A 234 24.69 17.54 10.53
N LYS A 235 24.09 18.57 11.16
CA LYS A 235 23.40 18.42 12.44
C LYS A 235 22.11 17.61 12.27
N MET A 236 21.33 17.92 11.24
CA MET A 236 20.12 17.17 10.89
C MET A 236 20.45 15.72 10.54
N ARG A 237 21.47 15.51 9.70
CA ARG A 237 21.96 14.18 9.34
C ARG A 237 22.38 13.39 10.58
N ASN A 238 23.14 14.00 11.49
CA ASN A 238 23.59 13.32 12.71
C ASN A 238 22.41 12.92 13.60
N ALA A 239 21.41 13.80 13.76
CA ALA A 239 20.20 13.47 14.51
C ALA A 239 19.47 12.26 13.91
N PHE A 240 19.34 12.21 12.59
CA PHE A 240 18.76 11.07 11.89
C PHE A 240 19.57 9.78 12.05
N VAL A 241 20.91 9.85 11.95
CA VAL A 241 21.81 8.69 12.14
C VAL A 241 21.73 8.14 13.56
N THR A 242 21.64 9.01 14.57
CA THR A 242 21.43 8.57 15.95
C THR A 242 20.17 7.72 16.03
N SER A 243 19.06 8.19 15.46
CA SER A 243 17.79 7.45 15.46
C SER A 243 17.83 6.16 14.64
N LEU A 244 18.53 6.13 13.50
CA LEU A 244 18.76 4.89 12.74
C LEU A 244 19.45 3.81 13.59
N ARG A 245 20.50 4.19 14.32
CA ARG A 245 21.22 3.27 15.22
C ARG A 245 20.36 2.81 16.38
N GLU A 246 19.56 3.72 16.95
CA GLU A 246 18.64 3.41 18.05
C GLU A 246 17.56 2.39 17.65
N ILE A 247 17.07 2.44 16.42
CA ILE A 247 16.07 1.46 15.94
C ILE A 247 16.69 0.12 15.50
N GLY A 248 18.01 0.05 15.27
CA GLY A 248 18.73 -1.21 15.05
C GLY A 248 19.63 -1.31 13.82
N TYR A 249 19.72 -0.27 12.99
CA TYR A 249 20.56 -0.30 11.77
C TYR A 249 22.05 -0.41 12.12
N THR A 250 22.76 -1.31 11.42
CA THR A 250 24.21 -1.49 11.56
C THR A 250 25.00 -0.66 10.55
N ASP A 251 26.30 -0.52 10.78
CA ASP A 251 27.21 0.20 9.87
C ASP A 251 27.36 -0.49 8.49
N GLU A 252 26.86 -1.71 8.30
CA GLU A 252 26.79 -2.37 6.98
C GLU A 252 25.53 -1.99 6.19
N GLU A 253 24.51 -1.44 6.85
CA GLU A 253 23.19 -1.15 6.26
C GLU A 253 23.03 0.31 5.85
N TYR A 254 23.97 1.19 6.21
CA TYR A 254 23.95 2.58 5.77
C TYR A 254 25.36 3.17 5.61
N GLU A 255 25.48 4.14 4.72
CA GLU A 255 26.72 4.88 4.47
C GLU A 255 26.49 6.38 4.65
N ILE A 256 27.53 7.07 5.13
CA ILE A 256 27.49 8.52 5.38
C ILE A 256 28.48 9.22 4.46
N SER A 257 28.02 10.24 3.73
CA SER A 257 28.90 11.14 2.98
C SER A 257 28.51 12.60 3.18
N GLY A 258 29.31 13.35 3.96
CA GLY A 258 29.03 14.75 4.26
C GLY A 258 27.69 14.96 4.98
N ARG A 259 26.70 15.47 4.27
CA ARG A 259 25.30 15.71 4.73
C ARG A 259 24.31 14.70 4.14
N ASP A 260 24.81 13.69 3.46
CA ASP A 260 24.04 12.68 2.77
C ASP A 260 24.15 11.33 3.48
N ILE A 261 23.10 10.53 3.32
CA ILE A 261 22.97 9.17 3.84
C ILE A 261 22.48 8.27 2.72
N ALA A 262 23.12 7.11 2.55
CA ALA A 262 22.55 5.98 1.82
C ALA A 262 22.12 4.90 2.82
N ILE A 263 20.94 4.29 2.64
CA ILE A 263 20.37 3.25 3.52
C ILE A 263 19.96 2.08 2.64
N ARG A 264 20.22 0.87 3.09
CA ARG A 264 19.68 -0.36 2.52
C ARG A 264 18.56 -0.87 3.41
N PHE A 265 17.32 -0.64 3.02
CA PHE A 265 16.14 -1.16 3.71
C PHE A 265 15.73 -2.52 3.11
N ASP A 266 16.21 -3.60 3.72
CA ASP A 266 15.92 -4.99 3.35
C ASP A 266 14.83 -5.57 4.28
N LYS A 267 15.13 -5.67 5.58
CA LYS A 267 14.20 -6.11 6.62
C LYS A 267 13.89 -4.95 7.56
N PRO A 268 12.65 -4.83 8.04
CA PRO A 268 12.31 -3.80 9.00
C PRO A 268 12.98 -4.05 10.34
N HIS A 269 13.56 -2.98 10.88
CA HIS A 269 14.11 -2.96 12.24
C HIS A 269 13.05 -2.54 13.27
N THR A 270 12.02 -1.80 12.83
CA THR A 270 10.88 -1.41 13.66
C THR A 270 9.71 -2.40 13.61
N LYS A 271 8.85 -2.33 14.63
CA LYS A 271 7.66 -3.16 14.73
C LYS A 271 6.65 -2.80 13.64
N GLN A 272 6.30 -3.80 12.84
CA GLN A 272 5.26 -3.69 11.84
C GLN A 272 3.88 -3.42 12.47
N PRO A 273 2.95 -2.80 11.73
CA PRO A 273 1.60 -2.52 12.21
C PRO A 273 0.90 -3.75 12.80
N TYR A 274 0.08 -3.58 13.83
CA TYR A 274 -0.67 -4.69 14.43
C TYR A 274 -1.66 -5.32 13.46
N SER A 275 -2.12 -4.56 12.46
CA SER A 275 -2.96 -5.07 11.38
C SER A 275 -2.24 -6.05 10.45
N ARG A 276 -0.89 -6.07 10.44
CA ARG A 276 -0.07 -7.05 9.73
C ARG A 276 0.05 -8.31 10.59
N THR A 277 -0.72 -9.34 10.22
CA THR A 277 -0.58 -10.69 10.79
C THR A 277 -0.31 -11.67 9.65
N PRO A 278 0.33 -12.83 9.89
CA PRO A 278 0.57 -13.83 8.84
C PRO A 278 -0.71 -14.20 8.08
N GLN A 279 -1.84 -14.29 8.78
CA GLN A 279 -3.15 -14.61 8.20
C GLN A 279 -3.70 -13.45 7.36
N THR A 280 -3.67 -12.22 7.86
CA THR A 280 -4.12 -11.04 7.10
C THR A 280 -3.26 -10.86 5.85
N ASP A 281 -1.94 -10.95 6.00
CA ASP A 281 -0.97 -10.81 4.91
C ASP A 281 -1.25 -11.87 3.83
N GLU A 282 -1.43 -13.14 4.20
CA GLU A 282 -1.71 -14.20 3.24
C GLU A 282 -3.00 -13.94 2.45
N ILE A 283 -4.09 -13.55 3.13
CA ILE A 283 -5.38 -13.28 2.48
C ILE A 283 -5.26 -12.11 1.50
N VAL A 284 -4.68 -10.99 1.95
CA VAL A 284 -4.56 -9.78 1.13
C VAL A 284 -3.60 -10.01 -0.03
N LEU A 285 -2.46 -10.66 0.18
CA LEU A 285 -1.49 -10.96 -0.88
C LEU A 285 -2.06 -11.92 -1.92
N LYS A 286 -2.83 -12.95 -1.53
CA LYS A 286 -3.52 -13.83 -2.49
C LYS A 286 -4.49 -13.06 -3.38
N ARG A 287 -5.28 -12.15 -2.79
CA ARG A 287 -6.20 -11.27 -3.54
C ARG A 287 -5.43 -10.36 -4.50
N ASN A 288 -4.39 -9.69 -4.01
CA ASN A 288 -3.57 -8.78 -4.81
C ASN A 288 -2.88 -9.51 -5.97
N LYS A 289 -2.39 -10.74 -5.73
CA LYS A 289 -1.84 -11.60 -6.77
C LYS A 289 -2.87 -11.93 -7.84
N MET A 290 -4.07 -12.34 -7.44
CA MET A 290 -5.15 -12.63 -8.38
C MET A 290 -5.48 -11.42 -9.27
N PHE A 291 -5.54 -10.21 -8.69
CA PHE A 291 -5.78 -8.99 -9.47
C PHE A 291 -4.63 -8.66 -10.42
N CYS A 292 -3.38 -8.84 -10.00
CA CYS A 292 -2.22 -8.68 -10.88
C CYS A 292 -2.25 -9.69 -12.04
N ASP A 293 -2.53 -10.96 -11.75
CA ASP A 293 -2.63 -12.03 -12.76
C ASP A 293 -3.75 -11.72 -13.78
N GLN A 294 -4.92 -11.24 -13.32
CA GLN A 294 -6.03 -10.83 -14.19
C GLN A 294 -5.69 -9.61 -15.04
N TYR A 295 -5.05 -8.60 -14.44
CA TYR A 295 -4.57 -7.43 -15.16
C TYR A 295 -3.62 -7.85 -16.28
N ASN A 296 -2.61 -8.67 -15.97
CA ASN A 296 -1.64 -9.15 -16.95
C ASN A 296 -2.29 -9.99 -18.05
N LEU A 297 -3.31 -10.80 -17.72
CA LEU A 297 -4.07 -11.57 -18.70
C LEU A 297 -4.82 -10.67 -19.69
N ILE A 298 -5.53 -9.65 -19.19
CA ILE A 298 -6.28 -8.68 -20.00
C ILE A 298 -5.32 -7.84 -20.86
N THR A 299 -4.21 -7.41 -20.27
CA THR A 299 -3.29 -6.44 -20.85
C THR A 299 -2.17 -7.04 -21.72
N SER A 300 -2.05 -8.37 -21.75
CA SER A 300 -0.98 -9.10 -22.45
C SER A 300 -0.76 -8.73 -23.93
N SER A 301 -1.80 -8.29 -24.65
CA SER A 301 -1.73 -7.90 -26.05
C SER A 301 -1.46 -6.41 -26.29
N TYR A 302 -1.33 -5.61 -25.23
CA TYR A 302 -1.23 -4.15 -25.33
C TYR A 302 0.12 -3.65 -24.84
N SER A 303 0.72 -2.72 -25.59
CA SER A 303 2.06 -2.21 -25.29
C SER A 303 2.06 -0.91 -24.46
N ASN A 304 1.03 -0.07 -24.58
CA ASN A 304 0.95 1.21 -23.88
C ASN A 304 -0.11 1.20 -22.78
N ILE A 305 0.08 2.06 -21.76
CA ILE A 305 -0.78 2.07 -20.57
C ILE A 305 -2.23 2.48 -20.86
N ALA A 306 -2.46 3.37 -21.83
CA ALA A 306 -3.80 3.88 -22.11
C ALA A 306 -4.69 2.73 -22.64
N ASP A 307 -4.18 1.98 -23.61
CA ASP A 307 -4.89 0.82 -24.14
C ASP A 307 -5.08 -0.28 -23.09
N LYS A 308 -4.09 -0.48 -22.22
CA LYS A 308 -4.20 -1.42 -21.08
C LYS A 308 -5.35 -1.03 -20.15
N ILE A 309 -5.44 0.25 -19.79
CA ILE A 309 -6.49 0.77 -18.91
C ILE A 309 -7.86 0.63 -19.57
N ILE A 310 -8.00 1.00 -20.86
CA ILE A 310 -9.25 0.87 -21.61
C ILE A 310 -9.69 -0.60 -21.66
N ALA A 311 -8.76 -1.51 -21.99
CA ALA A 311 -9.06 -2.94 -22.03
C ALA A 311 -9.52 -3.48 -20.67
N VAL A 312 -8.92 -3.02 -19.58
CA VAL A 312 -9.36 -3.38 -18.22
C VAL A 312 -10.72 -2.79 -17.90
N LYS A 313 -10.97 -1.52 -18.24
CA LYS A 313 -12.28 -0.87 -18.03
C LYS A 313 -13.40 -1.61 -18.76
N GLU A 314 -13.16 -2.07 -19.97
CA GLU A 314 -14.14 -2.81 -20.78
C GLU A 314 -14.35 -4.26 -20.30
N GLN A 315 -13.26 -4.95 -19.93
CA GLN A 315 -13.31 -6.39 -19.63
C GLN A 315 -13.54 -6.69 -18.14
N SER A 316 -13.15 -5.78 -17.25
CA SER A 316 -13.28 -5.91 -15.80
C SER A 316 -13.40 -4.55 -15.11
N PRO A 317 -14.61 -3.95 -15.09
CA PRO A 317 -14.87 -2.67 -14.41
C PRO A 317 -14.47 -2.66 -12.93
N GLU A 318 -14.55 -3.81 -12.25
CA GLU A 318 -14.11 -3.92 -10.85
C GLU A 318 -12.59 -3.80 -10.71
N LEU A 319 -11.84 -4.44 -11.60
CA LEU A 319 -10.38 -4.31 -11.63
C LEU A 319 -9.97 -2.87 -12.00
N TYR A 320 -10.75 -2.19 -12.85
CA TYR A 320 -10.55 -0.76 -13.14
C TYR A 320 -10.71 0.10 -11.88
N LYS A 321 -11.71 -0.16 -11.01
CA LYS A 321 -11.84 0.56 -9.73
C LYS A 321 -10.63 0.35 -8.81
N GLU A 322 -10.01 -0.83 -8.82
CA GLU A 322 -8.78 -1.08 -8.06
C GLU A 322 -7.60 -0.26 -8.63
N ILE A 323 -7.53 -0.06 -9.95
CA ILE A 323 -6.55 0.83 -10.60
C ILE A 323 -6.75 2.29 -10.17
N LEU A 324 -8.00 2.75 -9.99
CA LEU A 324 -8.26 4.11 -9.51
C LEU A 324 -7.74 4.36 -8.07
N ASN A 325 -7.45 3.31 -7.31
CA ASN A 325 -6.97 3.37 -5.92
C ASN A 325 -5.46 3.09 -5.78
N ILE A 326 -4.66 3.32 -6.83
CA ILE A 326 -3.19 3.14 -6.79
C ILE A 326 -2.57 3.89 -5.61
N GLY A 327 -1.64 3.24 -4.91
CA GLY A 327 -0.81 3.84 -3.86
C GLY A 327 -1.55 4.12 -2.55
N LYS A 328 -2.75 4.72 -2.56
CA LYS A 328 -3.58 4.95 -1.37
C LYS A 328 -5.07 4.96 -1.71
N THR A 329 -5.86 4.21 -0.92
CA THR A 329 -7.31 4.12 -1.04
C THR A 329 -8.00 5.37 -0.50
N LEU A 330 -9.08 5.82 -1.16
CA LEU A 330 -9.93 6.92 -0.71
C LEU A 330 -10.47 6.73 0.73
N SER A 331 -10.49 5.53 1.27
CA SER A 331 -10.90 5.24 2.66
C SER A 331 -9.92 5.76 3.73
N ILE A 332 -8.66 6.07 3.38
CA ILE A 332 -7.74 6.79 4.31
C ILE A 332 -8.30 8.18 4.65
N PHE A 333 -9.15 8.76 3.78
CA PHE A 333 -9.83 10.02 4.08
C PHE A 333 -10.74 9.94 5.29
N ASP A 334 -11.40 8.81 5.57
CA ASP A 334 -12.35 8.72 6.69
C ASP A 334 -11.62 8.86 8.04
N THR A 335 -10.44 8.25 8.16
CA THR A 335 -9.57 8.39 9.33
C THR A 335 -9.10 9.84 9.47
N TYR A 336 -8.69 10.47 8.36
CA TYR A 336 -8.27 11.87 8.38
C TYR A 336 -9.42 12.83 8.70
N ALA A 337 -10.64 12.59 8.21
CA ALA A 337 -11.78 13.46 8.45
C ALA A 337 -12.07 13.62 9.96
N LYS A 338 -11.95 12.52 10.72
CA LYS A 338 -12.08 12.54 12.19
C LYS A 338 -10.97 13.38 12.85
N ILE A 339 -9.73 13.21 12.39
CA ILE A 339 -8.58 13.98 12.91
C ILE A 339 -8.74 15.47 12.57
N LYS A 340 -9.07 15.79 11.31
CA LYS A 340 -9.29 17.15 10.82
C LYS A 340 -10.36 17.86 11.64
N HIS A 341 -11.51 17.22 11.86
CA HIS A 341 -12.58 17.78 12.68
C HIS A 341 -12.12 18.11 14.10
N TYR A 342 -11.28 17.27 14.70
CA TYR A 342 -10.71 17.55 16.02
C TYR A 342 -9.73 18.74 15.98
N LEU A 343 -8.87 18.82 14.96
CA LEU A 343 -7.90 19.91 14.80
C LEU A 343 -8.57 21.27 14.60
N GLU A 344 -9.68 21.33 13.84
CA GLU A 344 -10.42 22.57 13.57
C GLU A 344 -11.20 23.10 14.79
N ASN A 345 -11.60 22.22 15.71
CA ASN A 345 -12.43 22.57 16.87
C ASN A 345 -11.66 22.77 18.18
N ASN A 346 -10.34 22.59 18.19
CA ASN A 346 -9.51 22.76 19.38
C ASN A 346 -8.53 23.93 19.20
N SER A 347 -8.76 25.02 19.95
CA SER A 347 -8.04 26.29 19.82
C SER A 347 -6.52 26.21 20.04
N ASN A 348 -6.05 25.20 20.77
CA ASN A 348 -4.62 24.91 20.96
C ASN A 348 -3.91 24.44 19.67
N TYR A 349 -4.67 24.08 18.63
CA TYR A 349 -4.18 23.62 17.32
C TYR A 349 -4.64 24.53 16.17
N ASN A 350 -5.22 25.70 16.48
CA ASN A 350 -5.68 26.66 15.47
C ASN A 350 -4.52 27.04 14.54
N LEU A 351 -4.76 26.86 13.23
CA LEU A 351 -3.88 27.31 12.18
C LEU A 351 -3.66 28.82 12.31
N PRO A 352 -2.42 29.34 12.26
CA PRO A 352 -2.19 30.76 12.09
C PRO A 352 -2.95 31.24 10.84
N SER A 353 -3.66 32.36 10.98
CA SER A 353 -4.51 32.99 9.96
C SER A 353 -3.80 33.38 8.66
N SER A 354 -2.48 33.18 8.58
CA SER A 354 -1.67 33.42 7.37
C SER A 354 -1.77 32.32 6.31
N PHE A 355 -2.65 31.32 6.46
CA PHE A 355 -2.74 30.17 5.56
C PHE A 355 -4.10 29.98 4.87
N ASN A 356 -5.07 30.87 5.08
CA ASN A 356 -6.37 30.86 4.38
C ASN A 356 -6.39 31.71 3.10
N SER A 357 -5.24 32.28 2.73
CA SER A 357 -5.07 33.09 1.52
C SER A 357 -3.86 32.60 0.74
N GLU A 358 -3.96 31.41 0.15
CA GLU A 358 -3.34 31.05 -1.13
C GLU A 358 -3.61 29.57 -1.43
N VAL A 359 -4.38 29.36 -2.51
CA VAL A 359 -4.72 28.10 -3.22
C VAL A 359 -5.94 27.32 -2.75
#